data_AF-A0A1S4B150-F1
#
_entry.id   AF-A0A1S4B150-F1
#
_cell.length_a   1.000
_cell.length_b   1.000
_cell.length_c   1.000
_cell.angle_alpha   90.00
_cell.angle_beta   90.00
_cell.angle_gamma   90.00
#
_symmetry.space_group_name_H-M   'P 1'
#
loop_
_entity.id
_entity.type
_entity.pdbx_description
1 polymer ?
#
loop_
_entity_poly.entity_id
_entity_poly.type
_entity_poly.pdbx_seq_one_letter_code
_entity_poly.pdbx_strand_id
1 'polypeptide(L)'
;MAANDVPCCETMFWVYLVISVSLVCFAGLMSGLTLGLMSLSLMDLEVLIKAGQPNDRKNAEKILPIVKNQHLLLCTLLICNAMAMEALPIFLDALLPAWGAILISVTLILAFGEIIPQAVCSRYGLSIGARLSPLVRLLVIIVFPLSYPISKLLDRLLGKGHSALLRRAELKTLVNMHGNEVSALCLIFA
;
A
#
# COMPACT_ATOMS: atom_id res chain seq x y z
N MET A 1 -26.74 26.80 6.10
CA MET A 1 -27.31 26.77 7.47
C MET A 1 -28.12 25.48 7.62
N ALA A 2 -27.45 24.37 7.94
CA ALA A 2 -28.10 23.12 8.34
C ALA A 2 -27.42 22.63 9.62
N ALA A 3 -27.69 23.34 10.71
CA ALA A 3 -27.36 22.91 12.05
C ALA A 3 -28.70 22.84 12.79
N ASN A 4 -29.34 21.66 12.84
CA ASN A 4 -29.94 21.16 14.08
C ASN A 4 -30.61 19.77 14.09
N ASP A 5 -30.76 19.03 12.99
CA ASP A 5 -31.64 17.84 13.03
C ASP A 5 -31.02 16.53 12.49
N VAL A 6 -29.78 16.21 12.86
CA VAL A 6 -29.34 14.80 12.87
C VAL A 6 -29.28 14.34 14.32
N PRO A 7 -30.29 13.60 14.81
CA PRO A 7 -30.20 13.03 16.14
C PRO A 7 -28.96 12.12 16.14
N CYS A 8 -28.03 12.38 17.05
CA CYS A 8 -26.82 11.57 17.29
C CYS A 8 -27.12 10.11 17.71
N CYS A 9 -28.36 9.67 17.54
CA CYS A 9 -28.96 8.40 17.96
C CYS A 9 -29.77 7.77 16.81
N GLU A 10 -29.38 7.98 15.55
CA GLU A 10 -29.91 7.21 14.42
C GLU A 10 -28.90 6.14 14.01
N THR A 11 -29.37 4.94 13.69
CA THR A 11 -28.54 3.82 13.19
C THR A 11 -27.65 4.25 12.02
N MET A 12 -28.12 5.21 11.22
CA MET A 12 -27.39 5.78 10.09
C MET A 12 -26.08 6.48 10.51
N PHE A 13 -26.06 7.23 11.62
CA PHE A 13 -24.83 7.86 12.14
C PHE A 13 -23.78 6.82 12.51
N TRP A 14 -24.21 5.74 13.19
CA TRP A 14 -23.30 4.66 13.58
C TRP A 14 -22.78 3.90 12.35
N VAL A 15 -23.62 3.70 11.34
CA VAL A 15 -23.23 3.11 10.05
C VAL A 15 -22.18 3.98 9.35
N TYR A 16 -22.40 5.30 9.22
CA TYR A 16 -21.41 6.21 8.63
C TYR A 16 -20.09 6.22 9.40
N LEU A 17 -20.14 6.24 10.73
CA LEU A 17 -18.95 6.21 11.58
C LEU A 17 -18.16 4.91 11.41
N VAL A 18 -18.82 3.76 11.39
CA VAL A 18 -18.16 2.46 11.12
C VAL A 18 -17.54 2.43 9.74
N ILE A 19 -18.25 2.93 8.72
CA ILE A 19 -17.74 3.02 7.36
C ILE A 19 -16.48 3.88 7.34
N SER A 20 -16.51 5.08 7.91
CA SER A 20 -15.34 5.98 8.00
C SER A 20 -14.16 5.34 8.71
N VAL A 21 -14.37 4.69 9.86
CA VAL A 21 -13.30 3.99 10.60
C VAL A 21 -12.73 2.84 9.78
N SER A 22 -13.59 2.06 9.12
CA SER A 22 -13.14 0.95 8.27
C SER A 22 -12.30 1.44 7.08
N LEU A 23 -12.70 2.55 6.45
CA LEU A 23 -11.96 3.18 5.36
C LEU A 23 -10.59 3.67 5.84
N VAL A 24 -10.50 4.30 7.01
CA VAL A 24 -9.22 4.79 7.59
C VAL A 24 -8.30 3.63 7.91
N CYS A 25 -8.80 2.61 8.60
CA CYS A 25 -8.01 1.43 8.91
C CYS A 25 -7.50 0.78 7.63
N PHE A 26 -8.35 0.66 6.62
CA PHE A 26 -7.96 0.08 5.34
C PHE A 26 -6.92 0.93 4.59
N ALA A 27 -7.16 2.24 4.47
CA ALA A 27 -6.22 3.19 3.88
C ALA A 27 -4.85 3.14 4.55
N GLY A 28 -4.85 3.13 5.89
CA GLY A 28 -3.63 3.08 6.67
C GLY A 28 -2.89 1.76 6.61
N LEU A 29 -3.61 0.64 6.54
CA LEU A 29 -2.99 -0.65 6.24
C LEU A 29 -2.33 -0.65 4.86
N MET A 30 -2.95 -0.05 3.85
CA MET A 30 -2.39 0.04 2.49
C MET A 30 -1.18 0.97 2.41
N SER A 31 -1.23 2.13 3.07
CA SER A 31 -0.11 3.08 3.16
C SER A 31 1.05 2.50 3.98
N GLY A 32 0.75 1.91 5.15
CA GLY A 32 1.72 1.24 6.00
C GLY A 32 2.37 0.03 5.31
N LEU A 33 1.59 -0.76 4.57
CA LEU A 33 2.13 -1.87 3.78
C LEU A 33 2.98 -1.36 2.62
N THR A 34 2.61 -0.26 1.96
CA THR A 34 3.44 0.37 0.93
C THR A 34 4.83 0.72 1.47
N LEU A 35 4.87 1.40 2.62
CA LEU A 35 6.12 1.77 3.27
C LEU A 35 6.89 0.53 3.78
N GLY A 36 6.19 -0.44 4.37
CA GLY A 36 6.76 -1.69 4.87
C GLY A 36 7.35 -2.58 3.77
N LEU A 37 6.69 -2.67 2.62
CA LEU A 37 7.19 -3.40 1.45
C LEU A 37 8.37 -2.68 0.79
N MET A 38 8.35 -1.34 0.75
CA MET A 38 9.53 -0.57 0.31
C MET A 38 10.71 -0.75 1.24
N SER A 39 10.47 -0.98 2.54
CA SER A 39 11.51 -1.27 3.54
C SER A 39 11.96 -2.73 3.56
N LEU A 40 11.17 -3.67 3.02
CA LEU A 40 11.48 -5.10 2.91
C LEU A 40 11.76 -5.41 1.43
N SER A 41 12.97 -5.09 0.99
CA SER A 41 13.37 -5.30 -0.40
C SER A 41 13.36 -6.80 -0.76
N LEU A 42 13.31 -7.15 -2.05
CA LEU A 42 13.40 -8.54 -2.51
C LEU A 42 14.63 -9.27 -1.94
N MET A 43 15.71 -8.52 -1.70
CA MET A 43 16.95 -9.01 -1.10
C MET A 43 16.75 -9.43 0.36
N ASP A 44 16.09 -8.59 1.16
CA ASP A 44 15.77 -8.89 2.55
C ASP A 44 14.87 -10.12 2.63
N LEU A 45 13.92 -10.24 1.71
CA LEU A 45 13.00 -11.37 1.64
C LEU A 45 13.72 -12.68 1.26
N GLU A 46 14.66 -12.64 0.31
CA GLU A 46 15.49 -13.81 -0.05
C GLU A 46 16.42 -14.25 1.08
N VAL A 47 17.02 -13.30 1.79
CA VAL A 47 17.83 -13.60 2.99
C VAL A 47 16.96 -14.24 4.06
N LEU A 48 15.75 -13.74 4.29
CA LEU A 48 14.82 -14.32 5.25
C LEU A 48 14.31 -15.71 4.84
N ILE A 49 14.18 -15.98 3.54
CA ILE A 49 13.81 -17.31 3.05
C ILE A 49 14.97 -18.30 3.25
N LYS A 50 16.23 -17.87 3.06
CA LYS A 50 17.41 -18.73 3.21
C LYS A 50 17.83 -18.93 4.68
N ALA A 51 17.76 -17.89 5.50
CA ALA A 51 18.35 -17.84 6.84
C ALA A 51 17.35 -17.53 7.97
N GLY A 52 16.09 -17.22 7.65
CA GLY A 52 15.06 -16.88 8.64
C GLY A 52 14.41 -18.09 9.33
N GLN A 53 13.65 -17.83 10.40
CA GLN A 53 12.87 -18.85 11.10
C GLN A 53 11.87 -19.55 10.16
N PRO A 54 11.51 -20.82 10.44
CA PRO A 54 10.61 -21.59 9.57
C PRO A 54 9.22 -20.96 9.40
N ASN A 55 8.78 -20.13 10.36
CA ASN A 55 7.50 -19.42 10.28
C ASN A 55 7.58 -18.18 9.38
N ASP A 56 8.67 -17.41 9.47
CA ASP A 56 8.91 -16.22 8.65
C ASP A 56 9.24 -16.57 7.21
N ARG A 57 9.91 -17.70 6.97
CA ARG A 57 10.17 -18.24 5.64
C ARG A 57 8.88 -18.50 4.84
N LYS A 58 7.90 -19.18 5.45
CA LYS A 58 6.59 -19.45 4.80
C LYS A 58 5.81 -18.16 4.51
N ASN A 59 5.98 -17.16 5.37
CA ASN A 59 5.35 -15.85 5.22
C ASN A 59 6.00 -15.05 4.08
N ALA A 60 7.32 -15.01 4.03
CA ALA A 60 8.13 -14.39 2.99
C ALA A 60 7.86 -15.00 1.60
N GLU A 61 7.81 -16.33 1.48
CA GLU A 61 7.52 -17.03 0.22
C GLU A 61 6.15 -16.66 -0.38
N LYS A 62 5.14 -16.37 0.47
CA LYS A 62 3.82 -15.92 0.02
C LYS A 62 3.81 -14.48 -0.48
N ILE A 63 4.64 -13.62 0.10
CA ILE A 63 4.70 -12.18 -0.21
C ILE A 63 5.58 -11.92 -1.44
N LEU A 64 6.63 -12.74 -1.66
CA LEU A 64 7.57 -12.64 -2.78
C LEU A 64 6.90 -12.42 -4.16
N PRO A 65 5.90 -13.21 -4.60
CA PRO A 65 5.28 -13.04 -5.92
C PRO A 65 4.46 -11.74 -6.04
N ILE A 66 4.00 -11.19 -4.91
CA ILE A 66 3.20 -9.96 -4.84
C ILE A 66 4.13 -8.75 -5.01
N VAL A 67 5.29 -8.76 -4.36
CA VAL A 67 6.33 -7.71 -4.45
C VAL A 67 7.07 -7.74 -5.79
N LYS A 68 7.12 -8.88 -6.49
CA LYS A 68 7.73 -9.01 -7.82
C LYS A 68 7.17 -8.02 -8.87
N ASN A 69 5.94 -7.55 -8.68
CA ASN A 69 5.31 -6.53 -9.54
C ASN A 69 5.14 -5.20 -8.77
N GLN A 70 6.21 -4.73 -8.13
CA GLN A 70 6.20 -3.56 -7.23
C GLN A 70 5.53 -2.32 -7.85
N HIS A 71 5.85 -1.97 -9.10
CA HIS A 71 5.29 -0.77 -9.74
C HIS A 71 3.75 -0.77 -9.83
N LEU A 72 3.16 -1.91 -10.20
CA LEU A 72 1.72 -2.03 -10.39
C LEU A 72 1.01 -2.05 -9.04
N LEU A 73 1.58 -2.78 -8.08
CA LEU A 73 1.09 -2.84 -6.72
C LEU A 73 1.11 -1.48 -6.04
N LEU A 74 2.24 -0.74 -6.13
CA LEU A 74 2.36 0.61 -5.59
C LEU A 74 1.33 1.56 -6.19
N CYS A 75 1.14 1.52 -7.51
CA CYS A 75 0.14 2.37 -8.18
C CYS A 75 -1.28 2.06 -7.68
N THR A 76 -1.64 0.78 -7.59
CA THR A 76 -2.94 0.37 -7.09
C THR A 76 -3.16 0.73 -5.61
N LEU A 77 -2.16 0.52 -4.75
CA LEU A 77 -2.22 0.87 -3.33
C LEU A 77 -2.37 2.39 -3.12
N LEU A 78 -1.65 3.20 -3.89
CA LEU A 78 -1.75 4.66 -3.84
C LEU A 78 -3.12 5.17 -4.29
N ILE A 79 -3.67 4.61 -5.37
CA ILE A 79 -5.01 4.99 -5.85
C ILE A 79 -6.08 4.63 -4.82
N CYS A 80 -6.00 3.43 -4.22
CA CYS A 80 -6.94 3.02 -3.17
C CYS A 80 -6.83 3.91 -1.93
N ASN A 81 -5.60 4.25 -1.54
CA ASN A 81 -5.34 5.14 -0.41
C ASN A 81 -5.95 6.54 -0.68
N ALA A 82 -5.69 7.11 -1.86
CA ALA A 82 -6.22 8.42 -2.24
C ALA A 82 -7.76 8.43 -2.26
N MET A 83 -8.40 7.41 -2.86
CA MET A 83 -9.86 7.31 -2.85
C MET A 83 -10.43 7.24 -1.43
N ALA A 84 -9.80 6.46 -0.53
CA ALA A 84 -10.26 6.34 0.85
C ALA A 84 -10.05 7.64 1.66
N MET A 85 -8.94 8.34 1.44
CA MET A 85 -8.64 9.63 2.08
C MET A 85 -9.59 10.75 1.63
N GLU A 86 -10.04 10.73 0.37
CA GLU A 86 -11.03 11.70 -0.15
C GLU A 86 -12.46 11.34 0.26
N ALA A 87 -12.80 10.05 0.34
CA ALA A 87 -14.14 9.62 0.73
C ALA A 87 -14.47 9.99 2.19
N LEU A 88 -13.49 9.96 3.10
CA LEU A 88 -13.75 10.22 4.52
C LEU A 88 -14.23 11.65 4.81
N PRO A 89 -13.57 12.73 4.33
CA PRO A 89 -14.05 14.10 4.51
C PRO A 89 -15.45 14.29 3.92
N ILE A 90 -15.77 13.66 2.79
CA ILE A 90 -17.11 13.72 2.16
C ILE A 90 -18.18 13.15 3.10
N PHE A 91 -17.90 12.01 3.75
CA PHE A 91 -18.83 11.46 4.75
C PHE A 91 -18.89 12.32 6.02
N LEU A 92 -17.78 12.88 6.48
CA LEU A 92 -17.76 13.74 7.67
C LEU A 92 -18.45 15.09 7.45
N ASP A 93 -18.37 15.66 6.25
CA ASP A 93 -19.03 16.92 5.89
C ASP A 93 -20.56 16.79 5.90
N ALA A 94 -21.09 15.59 5.61
CA ALA A 94 -22.51 15.30 5.74
C ALA A 94 -22.99 15.23 7.21
N LEU A 95 -22.08 15.03 8.17
CA LEU A 95 -22.38 14.84 9.60
C LEU A 95 -22.04 16.05 10.47
N LEU A 96 -21.06 16.86 10.08
CA LEU A 96 -20.48 17.94 10.87
C LEU A 96 -20.56 19.28 10.12
N PRO A 97 -20.60 20.42 10.85
CA PRO A 97 -20.44 21.72 10.22
C PRO A 97 -19.09 21.82 9.52
N ALA A 98 -19.04 22.48 8.34
CA ALA A 98 -17.89 22.52 7.42
C ALA A 98 -16.52 22.77 8.11
N TRP A 99 -16.45 23.70 9.07
CA TRP A 99 -15.22 23.99 9.79
C TRP A 99 -14.76 22.83 10.71
N GLY A 100 -15.71 22.14 11.34
CA GLY A 100 -15.45 20.98 12.19
C GLY A 100 -15.14 19.72 11.38
N ALA A 101 -15.81 19.53 10.25
CA ALA A 101 -15.55 18.42 9.33
C ALA A 101 -14.09 18.43 8.85
N ILE A 102 -13.56 19.58 8.46
CA ILE A 102 -12.17 19.72 7.99
C ILE A 102 -11.18 19.45 9.13
N LEU A 103 -11.33 20.11 10.27
CA LEU A 103 -10.41 19.95 11.40
C LEU A 103 -10.38 18.51 11.93
N ILE A 104 -11.55 17.88 12.07
CA ILE A 104 -11.66 16.52 12.59
C ILE A 104 -11.18 15.51 11.55
N SER A 105 -11.58 15.63 10.28
CA SER A 105 -11.17 14.69 9.23
C SER A 105 -9.66 14.65 9.05
N VAL A 106 -9.00 15.82 8.93
CA VAL A 106 -7.53 15.90 8.78
C VAL A 106 -6.83 15.28 9.98
N THR A 107 -7.25 15.62 11.21
CA THR A 107 -6.65 15.07 12.43
C THR A 107 -6.82 13.55 12.50
N LEU A 108 -8.01 13.05 12.18
CA LEU A 108 -8.32 11.62 12.23
C LEU A 108 -7.55 10.83 11.17
N ILE A 109 -7.50 11.33 9.93
CA ILE A 109 -6.75 10.72 8.81
C ILE A 109 -5.26 10.66 9.15
N LEU A 110 -4.67 11.78 9.59
CA LEU A 110 -3.24 11.80 9.91
C LEU A 110 -2.91 10.85 11.06
N ALA A 111 -3.62 10.98 12.19
CA ALA A 111 -3.30 10.19 13.38
C ALA A 111 -3.58 8.69 13.17
N PHE A 112 -4.79 8.33 12.73
CA PHE A 112 -5.23 6.93 12.65
C PHE A 112 -5.02 6.29 11.28
N GLY A 113 -5.01 7.07 10.21
CA GLY A 113 -4.80 6.59 8.85
C GLY A 113 -3.33 6.49 8.47
N GLU A 114 -2.48 7.40 8.93
CA GLU A 114 -1.08 7.41 8.49
C GLU A 114 -0.13 7.04 9.62
N ILE A 115 -0.07 7.83 10.69
CA ILE A 115 0.99 7.72 11.70
C ILE A 115 0.94 6.39 12.47
N ILE A 116 -0.22 6.01 13.01
CA ILE A 116 -0.35 4.77 13.80
C ILE A 116 -0.10 3.52 12.94
N PRO A 117 -0.77 3.33 11.78
CA PRO A 117 -0.55 2.15 10.95
C PRO A 117 0.86 2.07 10.38
N GLN A 118 1.47 3.20 9.99
CA GLN A 118 2.85 3.21 9.50
C GLN A 118 3.84 2.80 10.58
N ALA A 119 3.68 3.28 11.82
CA ALA A 119 4.53 2.87 12.93
C ALA A 119 4.43 1.36 13.22
N VAL A 120 3.22 0.81 13.17
CA VAL A 120 2.98 -0.63 13.38
C VAL A 120 3.54 -1.46 12.21
N CYS A 121 3.29 -1.05 10.97
CA CYS A 121 3.81 -1.73 9.78
C CYS A 121 5.34 -1.63 9.64
N SER A 122 5.97 -0.57 10.15
CA SER A 122 7.43 -0.48 10.21
C SER A 122 8.03 -1.52 11.16
N ARG A 123 7.35 -1.81 12.29
CA ARG A 123 7.84 -2.77 13.30
C ARG A 123 7.45 -4.23 13.01
N TYR A 124 6.28 -4.46 12.43
CA TYR A 124 5.69 -5.79 12.21
C TYR A 124 5.33 -6.08 10.74
N GLY A 125 5.95 -5.35 9.80
CA GLY A 125 5.57 -5.35 8.38
C GLY A 125 5.56 -6.72 7.72
N LEU A 126 6.52 -7.59 8.05
CA LEU A 126 6.58 -8.94 7.49
C LEU A 126 5.40 -9.81 7.94
N SER A 127 5.09 -9.82 9.24
CA SER A 127 4.01 -10.65 9.81
C SER A 127 2.63 -10.15 9.39
N ILE A 128 2.45 -8.83 9.40
CA ILE A 128 1.21 -8.17 8.97
C ILE A 128 1.02 -8.32 7.46
N GLY A 129 2.07 -8.07 6.67
CA GLY A 129 2.08 -8.24 5.22
C GLY A 129 1.78 -9.68 4.81
N ALA A 130 2.24 -10.68 5.57
CA ALA A 130 1.94 -12.09 5.31
C ALA A 130 0.46 -12.43 5.52
N ARG A 131 -0.14 -11.91 6.59
CA ARG A 131 -1.58 -12.10 6.87
C ARG A 131 -2.46 -11.34 5.89
N LEU A 132 -2.03 -10.16 5.44
CA LEU A 132 -2.77 -9.32 4.50
C LEU A 132 -2.48 -9.65 3.04
N SER A 133 -1.48 -10.49 2.75
CA SER A 133 -1.10 -10.89 1.38
C SER A 133 -2.27 -11.36 0.50
N PRO A 134 -3.21 -12.22 0.97
CA PRO A 134 -4.36 -12.60 0.16
C PRO A 134 -5.35 -11.45 -0.08
N LEU A 135 -5.52 -10.57 0.91
CA LEU A 135 -6.41 -9.41 0.83
C LEU A 135 -5.87 -8.40 -0.19
N VAL A 136 -4.57 -8.11 -0.14
CA VAL A 136 -3.89 -7.21 -1.09
C VAL A 136 -3.95 -7.77 -2.50
N ARG A 137 -3.76 -9.09 -2.66
CA ARG A 137 -3.89 -9.75 -3.97
C ARG A 137 -5.30 -9.63 -4.54
N LEU A 138 -6.33 -9.82 -3.71
CA LEU A 138 -7.72 -9.62 -4.10
C LEU A 138 -7.96 -8.17 -4.52
N LEU A 139 -7.43 -7.21 -3.76
CA LEU A 139 -7.55 -5.79 -4.09
C LEU A 139 -6.93 -5.44 -5.43
N VAL A 140 -5.71 -5.92 -5.67
CA VAL A 140 -5.01 -5.71 -6.93
C VAL A 140 -5.83 -6.27 -8.08
N ILE A 141 -6.45 -7.44 -7.94
CA ILE A 141 -7.31 -8.02 -8.97
C ILE A 141 -8.54 -7.14 -9.25
N ILE A 142 -9.21 -6.64 -8.20
CA ILE A 142 -10.41 -5.80 -8.31
C ILE A 142 -10.08 -4.45 -8.94
N VAL A 143 -8.95 -3.86 -8.57
CA VAL A 143 -8.55 -2.53 -9.01
C VAL A 143 -7.78 -2.59 -10.33
N PHE A 144 -7.28 -3.75 -10.74
CA PHE A 144 -6.63 -3.99 -12.03
C PHE A 144 -7.38 -3.37 -13.23
N PRO A 145 -8.70 -3.58 -13.43
CA PRO A 145 -9.45 -2.96 -14.52
C PRO A 145 -9.46 -1.42 -14.49
N LEU A 146 -9.31 -0.82 -13.31
CA LEU A 146 -9.30 0.64 -13.08
C LEU A 146 -7.89 1.22 -13.13
N SER A 147 -6.89 0.54 -12.58
CA SER A 147 -5.47 0.92 -12.65
C SER A 147 -4.93 0.81 -14.08
N TYR A 148 -5.36 -0.17 -14.88
CA TYR A 148 -4.86 -0.34 -16.25
C TYR A 148 -5.04 0.91 -17.16
N PRO A 149 -6.24 1.54 -17.24
CA PRO A 149 -6.41 2.77 -18.02
C PRO A 149 -5.65 3.96 -17.41
N ILE A 150 -5.58 4.07 -16.08
CA ILE A 150 -4.85 5.15 -15.40
C ILE A 150 -3.34 5.03 -15.68
N SER A 151 -2.75 3.85 -15.52
CA SER A 151 -1.34 3.60 -15.83
C SER A 151 -1.03 3.85 -17.31
N LYS A 152 -1.93 3.47 -18.22
CA LYS A 152 -1.77 3.71 -19.67
C LYS A 152 -1.91 5.19 -20.05
N LEU A 153 -2.72 5.94 -19.31
CA LEU A 153 -2.85 7.40 -19.44
C LEU A 153 -1.61 8.11 -18.91
N LEU A 154 -1.10 7.68 -17.75
CA LEU A 154 0.15 8.18 -17.16
C LEU A 154 1.34 7.89 -18.08
N ASP A 155 1.45 6.68 -18.65
CA ASP A 155 2.48 6.31 -19.62
C ASP A 155 2.43 7.14 -20.92
N ARG A 156 1.23 7.57 -21.32
CA ARG A 156 1.06 8.49 -22.45
C ARG A 156 1.45 9.93 -22.09
N LEU A 157 1.12 10.39 -20.87
CA LEU A 157 1.40 11.74 -20.38
C LEU A 157 2.88 11.96 -20.01
N LEU A 158 3.54 10.96 -19.41
CA LEU A 158 4.97 11.01 -19.05
C LEU A 158 5.91 10.84 -20.24
N GLY A 159 5.39 10.54 -21.43
CA GLY A 159 6.19 10.33 -22.63
C GLY A 159 6.85 8.94 -22.65
N LYS A 160 6.91 8.36 -23.86
CA LYS A 160 7.25 6.95 -24.17
C LYS A 160 8.63 6.42 -23.68
N GLY A 161 9.40 7.21 -22.94
CA GLY A 161 10.73 6.84 -22.44
C GLY A 161 10.74 6.22 -21.04
N HIS A 162 9.88 6.66 -20.11
CA HIS A 162 10.06 6.33 -18.70
C HIS A 162 9.53 4.96 -18.29
N SER A 163 8.43 4.49 -18.87
CA SER A 163 7.83 3.18 -18.54
C SER A 163 8.67 2.01 -19.06
N ALA A 164 9.31 2.20 -20.22
CA ALA A 164 10.30 1.26 -20.75
C ALA A 164 11.61 1.29 -19.93
N LEU A 165 12.02 2.46 -19.42
CA LEU A 165 13.19 2.59 -18.54
C LEU A 165 12.95 2.06 -17.13
N LEU A 166 11.75 2.17 -16.56
CA LEU A 166 11.44 1.61 -15.24
C LEU A 166 11.41 0.08 -15.31
N ARG A 167 10.83 -0.49 -16.39
CA ARG A 167 10.90 -1.93 -16.69
C ARG A 167 12.33 -2.41 -16.98
N ARG A 168 13.18 -1.58 -17.60
CA ARG A 168 14.60 -1.88 -17.87
C ARG A 168 15.48 -1.69 -16.65
N ALA A 169 15.24 -0.71 -15.80
CA ALA A 169 15.98 -0.46 -14.57
C ALA A 169 15.74 -1.61 -13.60
N GLU A 170 14.49 -2.01 -13.39
CA GLU A 170 14.11 -3.18 -12.59
C GLU A 170 14.70 -4.49 -13.16
N LEU A 171 14.61 -4.71 -14.49
CA LEU A 171 15.27 -5.88 -15.13
C LEU A 171 16.80 -5.82 -15.05
N LYS A 172 17.40 -4.62 -15.13
CA LYS A 172 18.86 -4.42 -15.06
C LYS A 172 19.35 -4.60 -13.63
N THR A 173 18.57 -4.25 -12.62
CA THR A 173 18.86 -4.58 -11.21
C THR A 173 18.73 -6.09 -10.99
N LEU A 174 17.67 -6.74 -11.50
CA LEU A 174 17.50 -8.20 -11.44
C LEU A 174 18.61 -8.99 -12.17
N VAL A 175 19.08 -8.50 -13.33
CA VAL A 175 20.20 -9.08 -14.10
C VAL A 175 21.55 -8.75 -13.49
N ASN A 176 21.75 -7.56 -12.93
CA ASN A 176 23.00 -7.19 -12.26
C ASN A 176 23.18 -7.98 -10.97
N MET A 177 22.09 -8.33 -10.29
CA MET A 177 22.11 -9.21 -9.12
C MET A 177 22.49 -10.65 -9.49
N HIS A 178 21.86 -11.23 -10.54
CA HIS A 178 22.23 -12.58 -11.02
C HIS A 178 23.56 -12.64 -11.79
N GLY A 179 24.03 -11.54 -12.38
CA GLY A 179 25.30 -11.45 -13.10
C GLY A 179 26.51 -11.22 -12.19
N ASN A 180 26.31 -10.58 -11.04
CA ASN A 180 27.39 -10.27 -10.11
C ASN A 180 27.68 -11.42 -9.13
N GLU A 181 26.76 -12.36 -8.93
CA GLU A 181 27.02 -13.60 -8.17
C GLU A 181 27.92 -14.60 -8.94
N VAL A 182 27.89 -14.59 -10.28
CA VAL A 182 28.80 -15.41 -11.10
C VAL A 182 30.20 -14.78 -11.22
N SER A 183 30.28 -13.44 -11.15
CA SER A 183 31.57 -12.73 -11.26
C SER A 183 32.33 -12.65 -9.95
N ALA A 184 31.64 -12.58 -8.80
CA ALA A 184 32.28 -12.57 -7.48
C ALA A 184 32.87 -13.94 -7.10
N LEU A 185 32.28 -15.06 -7.56
CA LEU A 185 32.86 -16.39 -7.32
C LEU A 185 34.14 -16.65 -8.12
N CYS A 186 34.29 -16.04 -9.30
CA CYS A 186 35.49 -16.22 -10.13
C CYS A 186 36.70 -15.43 -9.62
N LEU A 187 36.50 -14.36 -8.84
CA LEU A 187 37.60 -13.55 -8.28
C LEU A 187 38.15 -14.09 -6.95
N ILE A 188 37.48 -15.07 -6.36
CA ILE A 188 37.94 -15.75 -5.13
C ILE A 188 38.70 -17.04 -5.48
N PHE A 189 38.62 -17.53 -6.71
CA PHE A 189 39.22 -18.81 -7.15
C PHE A 189 40.17 -18.71 -8.36
N ALA A 190 40.66 -17.51 -8.68
CA ALA A 190 41.77 -17.26 -9.61
C ALA A 190 42.87 -16.46 -8.90
#